data_AF-A0A355GW10-F1
#
_entry.id   AF-A0A355GW10-F1
#
_cell.length_a   1.000
_cell.length_b   1.000
_cell.length_c   1.000
_cell.angle_alpha   90.00
_cell.angle_beta   90.00
_cell.angle_gamma   90.00
#
_symmetry.space_group_name_H-M   'P 1'
#
loop_
_entity.id
_entity.type
_entity.pdbx_description
1 polymer ?
#
loop_
_entity_poly.entity_id
_entity_poly.type
_entity_poly.pdbx_seq_one_letter_code
_entity_poly.pdbx_strand_id
1 'polypeptide(L)' 'IAGFFFLDAKEWLFAIAPGHWAAKAIQYAMLRPGIAAGMVNMNLDFYQYIIIGALYNLVLMIVTFKIFQRRTNF' A
#
# COMPACT_ATOMS: atom_id res chain seq x y z
N ILE A 1 -10.72 1.81 8.00
CA ILE A 1 -10.62 1.28 9.39
C ILE A 1 -9.98 -0.12 9.39
N ALA A 2 -10.41 -1.08 8.55
CA ALA A 2 -9.84 -2.44 8.53
C ALA A 2 -8.32 -2.55 8.21
N GLY A 3 -7.73 -1.57 7.49
CA GLY A 3 -6.31 -1.58 7.16
C GLY A 3 -5.36 -1.35 8.35
N PHE A 4 -5.85 -0.78 9.45
CA PHE A 4 -5.03 -0.46 10.63
C PHE A 4 -4.78 -1.65 11.55
N PHE A 5 -5.54 -2.75 11.40
CA PHE A 5 -5.56 -3.87 12.35
C PHE A 5 -4.49 -4.93 12.14
N PHE A 6 -3.82 -4.97 10.99
CA PHE A 6 -2.89 -6.04 10.66
C PHE A 6 -1.47 -5.51 10.55
N LEU A 7 -0.68 -5.65 11.61
CA LEU A 7 0.78 -5.46 11.58
C LEU A 7 1.50 -6.73 11.08
N ASP A 8 0.79 -7.85 11.00
CA ASP A 8 1.29 -9.16 10.56
C ASP A 8 1.11 -9.42 9.06
N ALA A 9 1.69 -10.52 8.56
CA ALA A 9 1.62 -11.01 7.17
C ALA A 9 0.19 -11.10 6.55
N LYS A 10 -0.87 -10.94 7.35
CA LYS A 10 -2.25 -10.77 6.89
C LYS A 10 -2.49 -9.42 6.19
N GLU A 11 -1.59 -8.45 6.35
CA GLU A 11 -1.57 -7.17 5.63
C GLU A 11 -1.59 -7.38 4.10
N TRP A 12 -0.89 -8.41 3.63
CA TRP A 12 -0.82 -8.77 2.21
C TRP A 12 -2.14 -9.24 1.60
N LEU A 13 -3.13 -9.64 2.41
CA LEU A 13 -4.47 -9.98 1.92
C LEU A 13 -5.26 -8.73 1.50
N PHE A 14 -4.92 -7.57 2.07
CA PHE A 14 -5.56 -6.28 1.77
C PHE A 14 -4.71 -5.39 0.86
N ALA A 15 -3.52 -5.86 0.44
CA ALA A 15 -2.61 -5.20 -0.50
C ALA A 15 -3.26 -4.86 -1.86
N ILE A 16 -4.36 -5.53 -2.21
CA ILE A 16 -5.11 -5.34 -3.46
C ILE A 16 -5.95 -4.04 -3.41
N ALA A 17 -6.30 -3.54 -2.22
CA ALA A 17 -7.05 -2.30 -2.12
C ALA A 17 -6.14 -1.09 -2.47
N PRO A 18 -6.48 -0.25 -3.48
CA PRO A 18 -5.60 0.81 -3.95
C PRO A 18 -5.25 1.87 -2.88
N GLY A 19 -6.09 2.03 -1.85
CA GLY A 19 -5.82 2.91 -0.71
C GLY A 19 -5.01 2.27 0.44
N HIS A 20 -4.73 0.97 0.38
CA HIS A 20 -4.08 0.23 1.47
C HIS A 20 -2.67 0.76 1.78
N TRP A 21 -1.85 0.90 0.74
CA TRP A 21 -0.45 1.32 0.85
C TRP A 21 -0.29 2.75 1.37
N ALA A 22 -1.14 3.67 0.91
CA ALA A 22 -1.16 5.05 1.39
C ALA A 22 -1.61 5.13 2.86
N ALA A 23 -2.64 4.36 3.24
CA ALA A 23 -3.09 4.29 4.63
C ALA A 23 -1.99 3.75 5.56
N LYS A 24 -1.18 2.78 5.10
CA LYS A 24 -0.06 2.23 5.85
C LYS A 24 1.12 3.18 5.99
N ALA A 25 1.43 3.96 4.95
CA ALA A 25 2.41 5.04 5.06
C ALA A 25 1.98 6.10 6.09
N ILE A 26 0.70 6.47 6.11
CA ILE A 26 0.15 7.38 7.12
C ILE A 26 0.21 6.74 8.51
N GLN A 27 -0.16 5.46 8.65
CA GLN A 27 -0.06 4.72 9.90
C GLN A 27 1.38 4.71 10.45
N TYR A 28 2.37 4.48 9.59
CA TYR A 28 3.79 4.55 9.96
C TYR A 28 4.16 5.95 10.46
N ALA A 29 3.73 7.01 9.75
CA ALA A 29 4.01 8.38 10.17
C ALA A 29 3.39 8.72 11.53
N MET A 30 2.19 8.22 11.81
CA MET A 30 1.51 8.40 13.11
C MET A 30 2.17 7.59 14.24
N LEU A 31 2.70 6.40 13.93
CA LEU A 31 3.34 5.50 14.90
C LEU A 31 4.85 5.71 15.04
N ARG A 32 5.46 6.62 14.26
CA ARG A 32 6.88 6.99 14.35
C ARG A 32 7.42 7.10 15.78
N PRO A 33 6.77 7.83 16.73
CA PRO A 33 7.27 7.90 18.10
C PRO A 33 7.27 6.54 18.82
N GLY A 34 6.27 5.69 18.56
CA GLY A 34 6.22 4.32 19.09
C GLY A 34 7.22 3.37 18.44
N ILE A 35 7.51 3.55 17.15
CA ILE A 35 8.52 2.79 16.41
C ILE A 35 9.93 3.15 16.90
N ALA A 36 10.22 4.44 17.06
CA ALA A 36 11.51 4.92 17.58
C ALA A 36 11.76 4.47 19.03
N ALA A 37 10.70 4.35 19.83
CA ALA A 37 10.76 3.80 21.19
C ALA A 37 10.81 2.26 21.24
N GLY A 38 10.81 1.57 20.09
CA GLY A 38 10.82 0.11 20.01
C GLY A 38 9.52 -0.57 20.47
N MET A 39 8.44 0.20 20.70
CA MET A 39 7.16 -0.31 21.19
C MET A 39 6.24 -0.81 20.07
N VAL A 40 6.51 -0.40 18.83
CA VAL A 40 5.73 -0.79 17.65
C VAL A 40 6.70 -1.24 16.57
N ASN A 41 6.45 -2.41 15.99
CA ASN A 41 7.22 -2.91 14.86
C ASN A 41 6.33 -2.98 13.62
N MET A 42 6.77 -2.41 12.51
CA MET A 42 6.08 -2.44 11.22
C MET A 42 6.90 -3.26 10.23
N ASN A 43 6.21 -3.94 9.31
CA ASN A 43 6.88 -4.84 8.35
C ASN A 43 7.74 -4.10 7.33
N LEU A 44 7.39 -2.86 7.02
CA LEU A 44 8.06 -2.04 6.01
C LEU A 44 8.30 -0.63 6.54
N ASP A 45 9.30 0.03 5.98
CA ASP A 45 9.58 1.44 6.26
C ASP A 45 8.61 2.36 5.50
N PHE A 46 8.51 3.61 5.95
CA PHE A 46 7.67 4.65 5.34
C PHE A 46 7.85 4.75 3.82
N TYR A 47 9.10 4.82 3.37
CA TYR A 47 9.41 4.96 1.94
C TYR A 47 9.05 3.70 1.15
N GLN A 48 9.18 2.52 1.75
CA GLN A 48 8.81 1.26 1.11
C GLN A 48 7.30 1.20 0.89
N TYR A 49 6.49 1.63 1.88
CA TYR A 49 5.03 1.73 1.71
C TYR A 49 4.63 2.68 0.57
N ILE A 50 5.31 3.82 0.43
CA ILE A 50 5.06 4.78 -0.66
C ILE A 50 5.45 4.19 -2.02
N ILE A 51 6.64 3.61 -2.13
CA ILE A 51 7.15 3.04 -3.39
C ILE A 51 6.23 1.92 -3.88
N ILE A 52 5.82 1.01 -2.98
CA ILE A 52 4.91 -0.08 -3.33
C ILE A 52 3.55 0.47 -3.76
N GLY A 53 3.00 1.45 -3.04
CA GLY A 53 1.74 2.10 -3.40
C GLY A 53 1.79 2.77 -4.77
N ALA A 54 2.88 3.46 -5.09
CA ALA A 54 3.08 4.11 -6.39
C ALA A 54 3.19 3.08 -7.52
N LEU A 55 4.02 2.05 -7.35
CA LEU A 55 4.18 0.97 -8.32
C LEU A 55 2.88 0.19 -8.54
N TYR A 56 2.14 -0.09 -7.48
CA TYR A 56 0.84 -0.76 -7.54
C TYR A 56 -0.16 0.02 -8.40
N ASN A 57 -0.30 1.32 -8.15
CA ASN A 57 -1.19 2.18 -8.93
C ASN A 57 -0.73 2.32 -10.40
N LEU A 58 0.59 2.38 -10.63
CA LEU A 58 1.15 2.42 -11.99
C LEU A 58 0.83 1.14 -12.76
N VAL A 59 0.99 -0.03 -12.13
CA VAL A 59 0.62 -1.32 -12.74
C VAL A 59 -0.87 -1.37 -13.03
N LEU A 60 -1.74 -0.98 -12.09
CA LEU A 60 -3.18 -0.90 -12.31
C LEU A 60 -3.55 0.02 -13.48
N MET A 61 -2.91 1.19 -13.57
CA MET A 61 -3.11 2.12 -14.67
C MET A 61 -2.73 1.49 -16.01
N ILE A 62 -1.55 0.88 -16.12
CA ILE A 62 -1.09 0.20 -17.35
C ILE A 62 -2.01 -0.95 -17.72
N VAL A 63 -2.40 -1.79 -16.76
CA VAL A 63 -3.29 -2.93 -17.00
C VAL A 63 -4.64 -2.44 -17.50
N THR A 64 -5.23 -1.43 -16.84
CA THR A 64 -6.51 -0.85 -17.23
C THR A 64 -6.42 -0.21 -18.62
N PHE A 65 -5.35 0.51 -18.90
CA PHE A 65 -5.09 1.11 -20.22
C PHE A 65 -4.97 0.04 -21.32
N LYS A 66 -4.25 -1.06 -21.06
CA LYS A 66 -4.14 -2.19 -22.00
C LYS A 66 -5.48 -2.89 -22.22
N ILE A 67 -6.28 -3.07 -21.18
CA ILE A 67 -7.64 -3.62 -21.30
C ILE A 67 -8.51 -2.71 -22.15
N PHE A 68 -8.44 -1.40 -21.92
CA PHE A 68 -9.18 -0.41 -22.68
C PHE A 68 -8.76 -0.41 -24.16
N GLN A 69 -7.46 -0.38 -24.47
CA GLN A 69 -6.98 -0.46 -25.86
C GLN A 69 -7.46 -1.73 -26.57
N ARG A 70 -7.42 -2.90 -25.91
CA ARG A 70 -7.91 -4.16 -26.49
C ARG A 70 -9.42 -4.16 -26.75
N ARG A 71 -10.19 -3.43 -25.94
CA ARG A 71 -11.65 -3.35 -26.06
C ARG A 71 -12.09 -2.32 -27.11
N THR A 72 -11.30 -1.28 -27.31
CA THR A 72 -11.70 -0.10 -28.10
C THR A 72 -11.21 -0.14 -29.55
N ASN A 73 -10.40 -1.14 -29.98
CA ASN A 73 -9.98 -1.37 -31.39
C ASN A 73 -10.02 -0.11 -32.28
N PHE A 74 -9.06 0.79 -32.06
CA PHE A 74 -8.59 1.70 -33.11
C PHE A 74 -7.47 1.01 -33.88
#